data_AF-A0A2S2QBG1-F1
#
_entry.id   AF-A0A2S2QBG1-F1
#
_cell.length_a   1.000
_cell.length_b   1.000
_cell.length_c   1.000
_cell.angle_alpha   90.00
_cell.angle_beta   90.00
_cell.angle_gamma   90.00
#
_symmetry.space_group_name_H-M   'P 1'
#
loop_
_entity.id
_entity.type
_entity.pdbx_description
1 polymer ?
#
loop_
_entity_poly.entity_id
_entity_poly.type
_entity_poly.pdbx_seq_one_letter_code
_entity_poly.pdbx_strand_id
1 'polypeptide(L)'
;MSIELKYKEECVPKSLLCLCYKYIVHHLETICFKTPEGYTLHENLILPGQICDGLIENYQNNGFEFTNSFAHLFKDTTRTKLRSVHICDSKTVTVDGLEHLLRHELYEFKLTNCPSVKPYEYKIIFDRNKSITTNLRSLIIRSPTELADVYYTSLTQLCGNINNMNAPNLKHLVLHSIIGRNSEKAIINALFDKLLQLKILDLSYWYGEFNFLNKLTRLHTLILYNVLDLDEND
;
A
#
# COMPACT_ATOMS: atom_id res chain seq x y z
N MET A 1 36.97 -33.27 -5.02
CA MET A 1 36.70 -32.64 -3.71
C MET A 1 36.84 -31.14 -3.95
N SER A 2 35.73 -30.49 -4.30
CA SER A 2 35.71 -29.09 -4.72
C SER A 2 35.42 -28.23 -3.49
N ILE A 3 36.33 -27.32 -3.18
CA ILE A 3 36.16 -26.37 -2.08
C ILE A 3 35.30 -25.23 -2.62
N GLU A 4 34.03 -25.18 -2.20
CA GLU A 4 33.18 -24.01 -2.41
C GLU A 4 33.71 -22.87 -1.53
N LEU A 5 34.35 -21.89 -2.16
CA LEU A 5 34.68 -20.61 -1.55
C LEU A 5 33.36 -19.88 -1.28
N LYS A 6 32.90 -19.91 -0.03
CA LYS A 6 31.89 -18.97 0.47
C LYS A 6 32.44 -17.56 0.28
N TYR A 7 31.92 -16.85 -0.72
CA TYR A 7 32.09 -15.40 -0.80
C TYR A 7 31.61 -14.81 0.51
N LYS A 8 32.56 -14.30 1.29
CA LYS A 8 32.31 -13.51 2.49
C LYS A 8 31.52 -12.30 2.00
N GLU A 9 30.25 -12.18 2.39
CA GLU A 9 29.45 -11.00 2.10
C GLU A 9 30.30 -9.75 2.40
N GLU A 10 30.57 -8.96 1.37
CA GLU A 10 31.27 -7.70 1.53
C GLU A 10 30.46 -6.86 2.51
N CYS A 11 31.01 -6.67 3.71
CA CYS A 11 30.37 -5.94 4.78
C CYS A 11 30.49 -4.44 4.46
N VAL A 12 29.65 -3.97 3.52
CA VAL A 12 29.52 -2.55 3.22
C VAL A 12 29.16 -1.85 4.53
N PRO A 13 29.93 -0.85 4.98
CA PRO A 13 29.62 -0.16 6.22
C PRO A 13 28.24 0.46 6.09
N LYS A 14 27.34 0.10 7.01
CA LYS A 14 26.01 0.69 7.08
C LYS A 14 26.17 2.20 7.31
N SER A 15 25.42 3.01 6.56
CA SER A 15 25.40 4.46 6.77
C SER A 15 25.01 4.78 8.22
N LEU A 16 25.44 5.93 8.74
CA LEU A 16 25.04 6.38 10.08
C LEU A 16 23.52 6.38 10.24
N LEU A 17 22.79 6.81 9.21
CA LEU A 17 21.32 6.81 9.21
C LEU A 17 20.75 5.38 9.35
N CYS A 18 21.31 4.40 8.65
CA CYS A 18 20.90 2.99 8.79
C CYS A 18 21.19 2.46 10.20
N LEU A 19 22.30 2.86 10.82
CA LEU A 19 22.62 2.51 12.20
C LEU A 19 21.63 3.16 13.18
N CYS A 20 21.28 4.43 12.98
CA CYS A 20 20.26 5.13 13.76
C CYS A 20 18.90 4.45 13.65
N TYR A 21 18.44 4.09 12.45
CA TYR A 21 17.20 3.34 12.30
C TYR A 21 17.25 2.01 13.03
N LYS A 22 18.32 1.23 12.83
CA LYS A 22 18.48 -0.05 13.51
C LYS A 22 18.41 0.11 15.02
N TYR A 23 19.05 1.14 15.58
CA TYR A 23 18.98 1.40 17.01
C TYR A 23 17.56 1.78 17.46
N ILE A 24 16.94 2.76 16.78
CA ILE A 24 15.60 3.26 17.12
C ILE A 24 14.54 2.17 17.06
N VAL A 25 14.55 1.28 16.07
CA VAL A 25 13.53 0.23 15.95
C VAL A 25 13.61 -0.81 17.08
N HIS A 26 14.79 -1.02 17.66
CA HIS A 26 14.98 -1.88 18.84
C HIS A 26 14.75 -1.14 20.16
N HIS A 27 14.83 0.19 20.14
CA HIS A 27 14.74 1.08 21.29
C HIS A 27 13.76 2.22 21.02
N LEU A 28 12.51 1.89 20.69
CA LEU A 28 11.48 2.86 20.32
C LEU A 28 11.25 3.92 21.42
N GLU A 29 11.50 3.55 22.68
CA GLU A 29 11.47 4.42 23.86
C GLU A 29 12.35 5.68 23.71
N THR A 30 13.37 5.62 22.86
CA THR A 30 14.28 6.74 22.57
C THR A 30 13.54 7.92 21.92
N ILE A 31 12.53 7.64 21.09
CA ILE A 31 11.79 8.67 20.34
C ILE A 31 10.31 8.77 20.73
N CYS A 32 9.75 7.71 21.33
CA CYS A 32 8.35 7.66 21.68
C CYS A 32 8.13 7.02 23.04
N PHE A 33 6.92 7.13 23.57
CA PHE A 33 6.47 6.38 24.74
C PHE A 33 5.20 5.62 24.39
N LYS A 34 4.96 4.54 25.13
CA LYS A 34 3.78 3.69 24.94
C LYS A 34 2.62 4.22 25.78
N THR A 35 1.48 4.46 25.13
CA THR A 35 0.19 4.79 25.73
C THR A 35 -0.79 3.61 25.55
N PRO A 36 -1.97 3.63 26.21
CA PRO A 36 -3.00 2.62 25.98
C PRO A 36 -3.44 2.51 24.51
N GLU A 37 -3.39 3.61 23.76
CA GLU A 37 -3.82 3.70 22.36
C GLU A 37 -2.72 3.26 21.37
N GLY A 38 -1.45 3.33 21.77
CA GLY A 38 -0.32 2.97 20.92
C GLY A 38 0.94 3.74 21.27
N TYR A 39 1.81 3.96 20.28
CA TYR A 39 3.01 4.77 20.49
C TYR A 39 2.73 6.26 20.23
N THR A 40 3.37 7.13 21.01
CA THR A 40 3.28 8.59 20.87
C THR A 40 4.67 9.21 20.95
N LEU A 41 5.00 10.12 20.04
CA LEU A 41 6.28 10.84 20.03
C LEU A 41 6.45 11.73 21.27
N HIS A 42 7.65 11.74 21.85
CA HIS A 42 8.03 12.68 22.92
C HIS A 42 7.75 14.12 22.53
N GLU A 43 7.09 14.92 23.37
CA GLU A 43 6.41 16.19 23.05
C GLU A 43 7.18 17.20 22.18
N ASN A 44 8.52 17.19 22.25
CA ASN A 44 9.38 18.12 21.50
C ASN A 44 10.03 17.53 20.24
N LEU A 45 9.70 16.30 19.89
CA LEU A 45 10.20 15.63 18.68
C LEU A 45 9.24 15.84 17.52
N ILE A 46 9.82 16.21 16.38
CA ILE A 46 9.20 16.27 15.06
C ILE A 46 10.04 15.39 14.14
N LEU A 47 9.41 14.43 13.49
CA LEU A 47 10.05 13.54 12.53
C LEU A 47 9.76 14.02 11.10
N PRO A 48 10.79 14.43 10.34
CA PRO A 48 10.65 14.74 8.92
C PRO A 48 10.26 13.50 8.11
N GLY A 49 9.66 13.70 6.95
CA GLY A 49 9.08 12.58 6.20
C GLY A 49 10.05 11.51 5.73
N GLN A 50 11.28 11.89 5.37
CA GLN A 50 12.32 10.91 5.05
C GLN A 50 12.64 10.00 6.24
N ILE A 51 12.54 10.54 7.47
CA ILE A 51 12.74 9.78 8.71
C ILE A 51 11.54 8.89 9.01
N CYS A 52 10.31 9.39 8.84
CA CYS A 52 9.10 8.61 9.04
C CYS A 52 9.00 7.43 8.06
N ASP A 53 9.18 7.69 6.76
CA ASP A 53 9.09 6.66 5.71
C ASP A 53 10.16 5.57 5.94
N GLY A 54 11.41 5.98 6.18
CA GLY A 54 12.50 5.06 6.47
C GLY A 54 12.33 4.30 7.78
N LEU A 55 11.67 4.88 8.78
CA LEU A 55 11.37 4.20 10.04
C LEU A 55 10.40 3.04 9.83
N ILE A 56 9.34 3.21 9.04
CA ILE A 56 8.37 2.14 8.73
C ILE A 56 9.06 0.99 7.98
N GLU A 57 9.89 1.33 6.99
CA GLU A 57 10.64 0.33 6.22
C GLU A 57 11.62 -0.43 7.11
N ASN A 58 12.43 0.27 7.90
CA ASN A 58 13.41 -0.38 8.77
C ASN A 58 12.75 -1.17 9.89
N TYR A 59 11.59 -0.76 10.39
CA TYR A 59 10.87 -1.51 11.42
C TYR A 59 10.50 -2.91 10.89
N GLN A 60 9.90 -2.98 9.70
CA GLN A 60 9.54 -4.25 9.07
C GLN A 60 10.78 -5.07 8.65
N ASN A 61 11.81 -4.43 8.09
CA ASN A 61 13.05 -5.11 7.68
C ASN A 61 13.86 -5.70 8.85
N ASN A 62 13.62 -5.25 10.09
CA ASN A 62 14.21 -5.85 11.29
C ASN A 62 13.30 -6.93 11.91
N GLY A 63 12.27 -7.38 11.20
CA GLY A 63 11.39 -8.48 11.60
C GLY A 63 10.27 -8.07 12.55
N PHE A 64 10.07 -6.76 12.80
CA PHE A 64 8.95 -6.30 13.61
C PHE A 64 7.68 -6.21 12.76
N GLU A 65 6.57 -6.68 13.33
CA GLU A 65 5.27 -6.60 12.67
C GLU A 65 4.70 -5.18 12.75
N PHE A 66 4.23 -4.66 11.62
CA PHE A 66 3.55 -3.36 11.59
C PHE A 66 2.17 -3.45 12.26
N THR A 67 2.01 -2.93 13.47
CA THR A 67 0.75 -3.02 14.26
C THR A 67 -0.02 -1.70 14.28
N ASN A 68 -1.29 -1.73 14.72
CA ASN A 68 -2.08 -0.51 14.98
C ASN A 68 -1.40 0.40 16.02
N SER A 69 -0.79 -0.18 17.05
CA SER A 69 -0.06 0.58 18.07
C SER A 69 1.11 1.34 17.46
N PHE A 70 1.83 0.73 16.51
CA PHE A 70 2.89 1.40 15.77
C PHE A 70 2.36 2.45 14.80
N ALA A 71 1.26 2.16 14.09
CA ALA A 71 0.60 3.14 13.22
C ALA A 71 0.14 4.40 13.99
N HIS A 72 -0.27 4.25 15.25
CA HIS A 72 -0.67 5.36 16.12
C HIS A 72 0.44 6.41 16.31
N LEU A 73 1.72 6.02 16.18
CA LEU A 73 2.87 6.95 16.22
C LEU A 73 2.73 8.08 15.20
N PHE A 74 2.09 7.79 14.06
CA PHE A 74 1.93 8.70 12.93
C PHE A 74 0.56 9.41 12.93
N LYS A 75 -0.22 9.32 14.01
CA LYS A 75 -1.54 9.95 14.11
C LYS A 75 -1.49 11.48 13.98
N ASP A 76 -0.44 12.11 14.51
CA ASP A 76 -0.26 13.56 14.46
C ASP A 76 0.55 13.98 13.21
N THR A 77 -0.18 14.48 12.21
CA THR A 77 0.37 14.96 10.92
C THR A 77 1.20 16.26 11.03
N THR A 78 1.16 16.95 12.18
CA THR A 78 1.99 18.14 12.41
C THR A 78 3.39 17.78 12.90
N ARG A 79 3.52 16.61 13.54
CA ARG A 79 4.76 16.12 14.16
C ARG A 79 5.39 14.95 13.43
N THR A 80 4.61 14.24 12.62
CA THR A 80 5.05 13.21 11.68
C THR A 80 4.58 13.57 10.29
N LYS A 81 5.35 13.24 9.26
CA LYS A 81 4.98 13.62 7.89
C LYS A 81 5.26 12.51 6.90
N LEU A 82 4.36 11.56 6.74
CA LEU A 82 4.55 10.45 5.81
C LEU A 82 4.38 10.91 4.36
N ARG A 83 5.22 10.36 3.48
CA ARG A 83 5.13 10.56 2.02
C ARG A 83 5.02 9.24 1.28
N SER A 84 5.68 8.20 1.78
CA SER A 84 5.63 6.85 1.23
C SER A 84 5.40 5.85 2.36
N VAL A 85 4.38 5.01 2.21
CA VAL A 85 4.04 4.00 3.21
C VAL A 85 3.93 2.65 2.53
N HIS A 86 4.82 1.73 2.91
CA HIS A 86 4.79 0.36 2.43
C HIS A 86 4.59 -0.56 3.64
N ILE A 87 3.48 -1.28 3.65
CA ILE A 87 3.16 -2.27 4.69
C ILE A 87 3.09 -3.64 4.02
N CYS A 88 3.91 -4.57 4.53
CA CYS A 88 4.01 -5.93 4.02
C CYS A 88 3.86 -6.93 5.17
N ASP A 89 3.16 -8.03 4.91
CA ASP A 89 3.10 -9.21 5.79
C ASP A 89 2.62 -8.92 7.23
N SER A 90 1.81 -7.86 7.41
CA SER A 90 1.23 -7.52 8.71
C SER A 90 -0.07 -8.27 8.95
N LYS A 91 -0.10 -9.06 10.02
CA LYS A 91 -1.24 -9.89 10.40
C LYS A 91 -2.24 -9.14 11.27
N THR A 92 -1.80 -8.10 11.98
CA THR A 92 -2.56 -7.41 13.03
C THR A 92 -2.98 -6.00 12.65
N VAL A 93 -2.43 -5.39 11.58
CA VAL A 93 -2.88 -4.07 11.13
C VAL A 93 -4.34 -4.15 10.68
N THR A 94 -5.15 -3.22 11.20
CA THR A 94 -6.56 -3.07 10.80
C THR A 94 -6.76 -1.71 10.14
N VAL A 95 -7.98 -1.46 9.69
CA VAL A 95 -8.45 -0.18 9.17
C VAL A 95 -8.10 1.00 10.06
N ASP A 96 -8.25 0.85 11.38
CA ASP A 96 -7.98 1.94 12.34
C ASP A 96 -6.51 2.37 12.29
N GLY A 97 -5.59 1.40 12.16
CA GLY A 97 -4.18 1.67 11.96
C GLY A 97 -3.91 2.37 10.63
N LEU A 98 -4.55 1.91 9.55
CA LEU A 98 -4.42 2.54 8.24
C LEU A 98 -4.94 3.98 8.25
N GLU A 99 -6.02 4.28 8.96
CA GLU A 99 -6.57 5.63 9.05
C GLU A 99 -5.59 6.65 9.60
N HIS A 100 -4.68 6.26 10.49
CA HIS A 100 -3.62 7.16 10.98
C HIS A 100 -2.66 7.55 9.85
N LEU A 101 -2.35 6.62 8.96
CA LEU A 101 -1.42 6.81 7.84
C LEU A 101 -2.07 7.56 6.68
N LEU A 102 -3.34 7.25 6.39
CA LEU A 102 -4.10 7.84 5.29
C LEU A 102 -4.50 9.31 5.55
N ARG A 103 -4.26 9.84 6.75
CA ARG A 103 -4.39 11.28 7.06
C ARG A 103 -3.26 12.12 6.46
N HIS A 104 -2.15 11.50 6.08
CA HIS A 104 -1.01 12.16 5.45
C HIS A 104 -1.22 12.36 3.94
N GLU A 105 -0.50 13.32 3.36
CA GLU A 105 -0.44 13.56 1.92
C GLU A 105 0.53 12.60 1.24
N LEU A 106 0.14 11.32 1.14
CA LEU A 106 1.02 10.30 0.57
C LEU A 106 1.15 10.44 -0.95
N TYR A 107 2.37 10.21 -1.44
CA TYR A 107 2.68 10.02 -2.86
C TYR A 107 2.63 8.54 -3.25
N GLU A 108 2.94 7.65 -2.31
CA GLU A 108 2.92 6.21 -2.53
C GLU A 108 2.31 5.49 -1.32
N PHE A 109 1.41 4.56 -1.63
CA PHE A 109 0.81 3.66 -0.65
C PHE A 109 0.85 2.24 -1.18
N LYS A 110 1.52 1.36 -0.45
CA LYS A 110 1.63 -0.06 -0.74
C LYS A 110 1.15 -0.87 0.45
N LEU A 111 0.20 -1.75 0.21
CA LEU A 111 -0.32 -2.70 1.17
C LEU A 111 -0.26 -4.09 0.53
N THR A 112 0.51 -5.00 1.14
CA THR A 112 0.75 -6.34 0.60
C THR A 112 0.62 -7.37 1.71
N ASN A 113 -0.13 -8.44 1.45
CA ASN A 113 -0.30 -9.58 2.35
C ASN A 113 -0.72 -9.18 3.78
N CYS A 114 -1.76 -8.34 3.89
CA CYS A 114 -2.30 -7.88 5.16
C CYS A 114 -3.72 -8.44 5.40
N PRO A 115 -3.86 -9.67 5.95
CA PRO A 115 -5.13 -10.41 5.99
C PRO A 115 -6.19 -9.79 6.92
N SER A 116 -5.79 -8.97 7.90
CA SER A 116 -6.73 -8.32 8.82
C SER A 116 -7.48 -7.14 8.20
N VAL A 117 -7.06 -6.64 7.05
CA VAL A 117 -7.78 -5.60 6.30
C VAL A 117 -8.68 -6.28 5.29
N LYS A 118 -9.99 -6.24 5.53
CA LYS A 118 -10.95 -6.91 4.67
C LYS A 118 -11.19 -6.10 3.40
N PRO A 119 -11.57 -6.76 2.29
CA PRO A 119 -11.62 -6.05 1.02
C PRO A 119 -12.62 -4.89 0.92
N TYR A 120 -13.76 -4.99 1.61
CA TYR A 120 -14.75 -3.90 1.67
C TYR A 120 -14.27 -2.68 2.47
N GLU A 121 -13.13 -2.80 3.16
CA GLU A 121 -12.55 -1.75 3.99
C GLU A 121 -11.54 -0.90 3.20
N TYR A 122 -11.04 -1.39 2.06
CA TYR A 122 -10.15 -0.63 1.17
C TYR A 122 -10.79 0.64 0.62
N LYS A 123 -12.12 0.76 0.68
CA LYS A 123 -12.86 1.99 0.33
C LYS A 123 -12.35 3.24 1.05
N ILE A 124 -11.75 3.09 2.25
CA ILE A 124 -11.16 4.21 3.00
C ILE A 124 -10.00 4.88 2.25
N ILE A 125 -9.29 4.12 1.39
CA ILE A 125 -8.17 4.62 0.58
C ILE A 125 -8.70 5.50 -0.55
N PHE A 126 -9.89 5.17 -1.06
CA PHE A 126 -10.53 5.84 -2.18
C PHE A 126 -11.52 6.94 -1.75
N ASP A 127 -11.63 7.24 -0.46
CA ASP A 127 -12.52 8.28 0.04
C ASP A 127 -12.00 9.70 -0.32
N ARG A 128 -12.75 10.44 -1.15
CA ARG A 128 -12.46 11.83 -1.55
C ARG A 128 -12.19 12.78 -0.38
N ASN A 129 -12.73 12.49 0.80
CA ASN A 129 -12.57 13.36 1.96
C ASN A 129 -11.19 13.19 2.62
N LYS A 130 -10.38 12.23 2.16
CA LYS A 130 -9.03 11.98 2.67
C LYS A 130 -7.99 12.64 1.77
N SER A 131 -7.02 13.29 2.42
CA SER A 131 -5.94 14.06 1.78
C SER A 131 -5.11 13.24 0.78
N ILE A 132 -4.99 11.93 1.03
CA ILE A 132 -4.21 10.99 0.22
C ILE A 132 -4.57 11.02 -1.27
N THR A 133 -5.85 11.15 -1.62
CA THR A 133 -6.32 10.89 -2.98
C THR A 133 -5.74 11.86 -4.01
N THR A 134 -5.47 13.11 -3.65
CA THR A 134 -5.02 14.14 -4.60
C THR A 134 -3.55 14.02 -5.02
N ASN A 135 -2.67 13.62 -4.11
CA ASN A 135 -1.21 13.57 -4.33
C ASN A 135 -0.68 12.18 -4.70
N LEU A 136 -1.50 11.14 -4.52
CA LEU A 136 -1.11 9.76 -4.76
C LEU A 136 -0.69 9.52 -6.21
N ARG A 137 0.49 8.93 -6.38
CA ARG A 137 1.08 8.57 -7.68
C ARG A 137 1.20 7.06 -7.86
N SER A 138 1.36 6.32 -6.76
CA SER A 138 1.52 4.87 -6.75
C SER A 138 0.59 4.27 -5.69
N LEU A 139 -0.32 3.41 -6.13
CA LEU A 139 -1.21 2.65 -5.24
C LEU A 139 -1.05 1.17 -5.54
N ILE A 140 -0.62 0.41 -4.52
CA ILE A 140 -0.42 -1.03 -4.64
C ILE A 140 -1.23 -1.72 -3.56
N ILE A 141 -2.25 -2.49 -3.97
CA ILE A 141 -3.03 -3.33 -3.07
C ILE A 141 -2.89 -4.77 -3.55
N ARG A 142 -2.18 -5.59 -2.77
CA ARG A 142 -1.98 -7.02 -3.02
C ARG A 142 -2.55 -7.84 -1.88
N SER A 143 -3.60 -8.60 -2.17
CA SER A 143 -4.18 -9.57 -1.24
C SER A 143 -3.23 -10.74 -0.98
N PRO A 144 -3.33 -11.42 0.18
CA PRO A 144 -2.58 -12.65 0.46
C PRO A 144 -2.73 -13.69 -0.66
N THR A 145 -1.61 -14.20 -1.19
CA THR A 145 -1.60 -15.16 -2.31
C THR A 145 -2.23 -16.51 -1.94
N GLU A 146 -2.15 -16.93 -0.68
CA GLU A 146 -2.81 -18.16 -0.18
C GLU A 146 -4.34 -18.09 -0.24
N LEU A 147 -4.90 -16.88 -0.41
CA LEU A 147 -6.34 -16.63 -0.49
C LEU A 147 -6.79 -16.20 -1.90
N ALA A 148 -5.86 -16.05 -2.85
CA ALA A 148 -6.14 -15.47 -4.17
C ALA A 148 -7.11 -16.30 -5.02
N ASP A 149 -7.10 -17.63 -4.87
CA ASP A 149 -8.02 -18.52 -5.59
C ASP A 149 -9.41 -18.63 -4.93
N VAL A 150 -9.56 -18.12 -3.69
CA VAL A 150 -10.79 -18.29 -2.88
C VAL A 150 -11.52 -16.96 -2.63
N TYR A 151 -10.81 -15.82 -2.66
CA TYR A 151 -11.34 -14.52 -2.27
C TYR A 151 -11.06 -13.44 -3.31
N TYR A 152 -11.75 -13.54 -4.43
CA TYR A 152 -11.89 -12.40 -5.31
C TYR A 152 -12.69 -11.29 -4.62
N THR A 153 -12.20 -10.07 -4.74
CA THR A 153 -12.87 -8.86 -4.24
C THR A 153 -13.61 -8.19 -5.38
N SER A 154 -14.88 -7.82 -5.17
CA SER A 154 -15.59 -7.04 -6.18
C SER A 154 -15.14 -5.58 -6.16
N LEU A 155 -15.15 -4.90 -7.30
CA LEU A 155 -14.75 -3.48 -7.34
C LEU A 155 -15.69 -2.59 -6.54
N THR A 156 -16.96 -2.98 -6.44
CA THR A 156 -17.94 -2.34 -5.55
C THR A 156 -17.49 -2.35 -4.09
N GLN A 157 -16.91 -3.46 -3.62
CA GLN A 157 -16.37 -3.57 -2.27
C GLN A 157 -15.10 -2.72 -2.12
N LEU A 158 -14.22 -2.76 -3.11
CA LEU A 158 -12.94 -2.05 -3.09
C LEU A 158 -13.12 -0.52 -3.07
N CYS A 159 -13.97 0.01 -3.95
CA CYS A 159 -14.07 1.45 -4.19
C CYS A 159 -15.30 2.09 -3.52
N GLY A 160 -16.26 1.29 -3.06
CA GLY A 160 -17.53 1.79 -2.54
C GLY A 160 -18.27 2.67 -3.58
N ASN A 161 -18.51 3.94 -3.23
CA ASN A 161 -19.09 4.90 -4.16
C ASN A 161 -18.01 5.53 -5.05
N ILE A 162 -17.88 5.02 -6.27
CA ILE A 162 -16.97 5.49 -7.34
C ILE A 162 -16.97 7.00 -7.59
N ASN A 163 -18.05 7.72 -7.27
CA ASN A 163 -18.09 9.17 -7.39
C ASN A 163 -17.06 9.85 -6.47
N ASN A 164 -16.59 9.15 -5.44
CA ASN A 164 -15.64 9.65 -4.46
C ASN A 164 -14.18 9.32 -4.77
N MET A 165 -13.87 8.48 -5.75
CA MET A 165 -12.45 8.33 -6.11
C MET A 165 -11.97 9.58 -6.85
N ASN A 166 -10.90 10.19 -6.36
CA ASN A 166 -10.26 11.34 -6.99
C ASN A 166 -8.73 11.20 -6.93
N ALA A 167 -8.15 10.40 -7.83
CA ALA A 167 -6.70 10.20 -7.91
C ALA A 167 -6.14 10.69 -9.24
N PRO A 168 -6.22 12.00 -9.54
CA PRO A 168 -5.91 12.54 -10.86
C PRO A 168 -4.43 12.39 -11.21
N ASN A 169 -3.56 12.25 -10.22
CA ASN A 169 -2.11 12.13 -10.37
C ASN A 169 -1.60 10.68 -10.35
N LEU A 170 -2.51 9.70 -10.27
CA LEU A 170 -2.13 8.30 -10.17
C LEU A 170 -1.49 7.82 -11.48
N LYS A 171 -0.28 7.26 -11.36
CA LYS A 171 0.54 6.76 -12.47
C LYS A 171 0.73 5.26 -12.39
N HIS A 172 0.74 4.69 -11.20
CA HIS A 172 0.94 3.27 -10.97
C HIS A 172 -0.20 2.74 -10.11
N LEU A 173 -0.90 1.73 -10.62
CA LEU A 173 -1.99 1.06 -9.93
C LEU A 173 -1.78 -0.45 -10.02
N VAL A 174 -1.79 -1.12 -8.88
CA VAL A 174 -1.81 -2.57 -8.78
C VAL A 174 -3.07 -2.99 -8.04
N LEU A 175 -3.89 -3.79 -8.69
CA LEU A 175 -5.09 -4.39 -8.14
C LEU A 175 -5.00 -5.91 -8.31
N HIS A 176 -4.85 -6.62 -7.20
CA HIS A 176 -4.70 -8.07 -7.19
C HIS A 176 -5.99 -8.77 -6.77
N SER A 177 -6.36 -9.86 -7.47
CA SER A 177 -7.52 -10.71 -7.13
C SER A 177 -8.85 -9.94 -7.12
N ILE A 178 -9.11 -9.17 -8.18
CA ILE A 178 -10.33 -8.38 -8.33
C ILE A 178 -11.27 -9.01 -9.36
N ILE A 179 -12.55 -9.16 -8.97
CA ILE A 179 -13.64 -9.50 -9.89
C ILE A 179 -14.26 -8.20 -10.42
N GLY A 180 -14.22 -8.03 -11.74
CA GLY A 180 -14.96 -7.05 -12.52
C GLY A 180 -16.13 -7.70 -13.27
N ARG A 181 -17.19 -8.08 -12.55
CA ARG A 181 -18.41 -8.66 -13.15
C ARG A 181 -19.04 -7.69 -14.17
N ASN A 182 -19.77 -8.23 -15.16
CA ASN A 182 -20.54 -7.41 -16.12
C ASN A 182 -21.52 -6.44 -15.45
N SER A 183 -22.09 -6.81 -14.30
CA SER A 183 -22.93 -5.93 -13.48
C SER A 183 -22.19 -4.70 -12.93
N GLU A 184 -20.85 -4.72 -12.92
CA GLU A 184 -19.98 -3.65 -12.44
C GLU A 184 -19.33 -2.85 -13.58
N LYS A 185 -19.72 -3.08 -14.84
CA LYS A 185 -19.15 -2.39 -16.02
C LYS A 185 -19.22 -0.86 -15.90
N ALA A 186 -20.31 -0.32 -15.37
CA ALA A 186 -20.44 1.12 -15.12
C ALA A 186 -19.42 1.63 -14.09
N ILE A 187 -19.14 0.82 -13.06
CA ILE A 187 -18.23 1.13 -11.96
C ILE A 187 -16.79 1.08 -12.42
N ILE A 188 -16.42 0.02 -13.15
CA ILE A 188 -15.13 -0.13 -13.82
C ILE A 188 -14.86 1.07 -14.72
N ASN A 189 -15.82 1.39 -15.60
CA ASN A 189 -15.67 2.51 -16.52
C ASN A 189 -15.48 3.84 -15.79
N ALA A 190 -16.32 4.15 -14.81
CA ALA A 190 -16.22 5.38 -14.04
C ALA A 190 -14.94 5.48 -13.20
N LEU A 191 -14.40 4.35 -12.73
CA LEU A 191 -13.12 4.28 -12.04
C LEU A 191 -11.99 4.70 -12.97
N PHE A 192 -11.87 4.04 -14.12
CA PHE A 192 -10.79 4.26 -15.06
C PHE A 192 -10.92 5.57 -15.86
N ASP A 193 -12.14 6.12 -15.99
CA ASP A 193 -12.38 7.47 -16.55
C ASP A 193 -11.62 8.58 -15.79
N LYS A 194 -11.31 8.35 -14.51
CA LYS A 194 -10.60 9.30 -13.65
C LYS A 194 -9.09 9.08 -13.61
N LEU A 195 -8.59 7.99 -14.19
CA LEU A 195 -7.19 7.56 -14.11
C LEU A 195 -6.42 7.87 -15.41
N LEU A 196 -6.63 9.07 -15.96
CA LEU A 196 -6.08 9.46 -17.26
C LEU A 196 -4.54 9.61 -17.28
N GLN A 197 -3.91 9.71 -16.11
CA GLN A 197 -2.45 9.79 -15.96
C GLN A 197 -1.80 8.42 -15.77
N LEU A 198 -2.60 7.34 -15.76
CA LEU A 198 -2.12 6.00 -15.47
C LEU A 198 -1.15 5.52 -16.55
N LYS A 199 -0.06 4.93 -16.08
CA LYS A 199 1.14 4.57 -16.84
C LYS A 199 1.46 3.09 -16.67
N ILE A 200 1.35 2.59 -15.45
CA ILE A 200 1.51 1.19 -15.10
C ILE A 200 0.21 0.70 -14.47
N LEU A 201 -0.33 -0.38 -15.02
CA LEU A 201 -1.49 -1.07 -14.49
C LEU A 201 -1.18 -2.56 -14.35
N ASP A 202 -1.30 -3.08 -13.13
CA ASP A 202 -1.18 -4.49 -12.82
C ASP A 202 -2.55 -5.01 -12.38
N LEU A 203 -3.07 -5.95 -13.16
CA LEU A 203 -4.36 -6.63 -12.98
C LEU A 203 -4.15 -8.14 -12.81
N SER A 204 -3.09 -8.53 -12.12
CA SER A 204 -2.86 -9.93 -11.79
C SER A 204 -4.07 -10.52 -11.04
N TYR A 205 -4.54 -11.70 -11.44
CA TYR A 205 -5.75 -12.34 -10.94
C TYR A 205 -7.02 -11.49 -11.16
N TRP A 206 -7.12 -10.85 -12.32
CA TRP A 206 -8.34 -10.16 -12.74
C TRP A 206 -9.34 -11.14 -13.36
N TYR A 207 -10.61 -10.95 -13.04
CA TYR A 207 -11.73 -11.67 -13.64
C TYR A 207 -12.73 -10.67 -14.24
N GLY A 208 -12.75 -10.51 -15.56
CA GLY A 208 -13.69 -9.61 -16.25
C GLY A 208 -13.16 -8.97 -17.54
N GLU A 209 -14.00 -8.16 -18.20
CA GLU A 209 -13.66 -7.52 -19.47
C GLU A 209 -12.64 -6.37 -19.33
N PHE A 210 -11.87 -6.14 -20.41
CA PHE A 210 -10.83 -5.11 -20.50
C PHE A 210 -11.24 -3.83 -21.26
N ASN A 211 -12.54 -3.62 -21.51
CA ASN A 211 -13.05 -2.52 -22.35
C ASN A 211 -12.62 -1.10 -21.87
N PHE A 212 -12.34 -0.94 -20.58
CA PHE A 212 -11.86 0.31 -20.00
C PHE A 212 -10.43 0.69 -20.43
N LEU A 213 -9.62 -0.28 -20.88
CA LEU A 213 -8.23 -0.02 -21.32
C LEU A 213 -8.16 0.97 -22.47
N ASN A 214 -9.17 1.00 -23.35
CA ASN A 214 -9.26 1.94 -24.47
C ASN A 214 -9.25 3.42 -24.03
N LYS A 215 -9.56 3.69 -22.76
CA LYS A 215 -9.59 5.05 -22.20
C LYS A 215 -8.24 5.47 -21.61
N LEU A 216 -7.37 4.50 -21.30
CA LEU A 216 -6.08 4.72 -20.65
C LEU A 216 -4.98 5.05 -21.67
N THR A 217 -5.13 6.19 -22.35
CA THR A 217 -4.26 6.61 -23.48
C THR A 217 -2.78 6.77 -23.13
N ARG A 218 -2.42 6.84 -21.85
CA ARG A 218 -1.05 7.02 -21.37
C ARG A 218 -0.43 5.75 -20.78
N LEU A 219 -1.16 4.64 -20.82
CA LEU A 219 -0.73 3.36 -20.31
C LEU A 219 0.46 2.85 -21.13
N HIS A 220 1.58 2.57 -20.47
CA HIS A 220 2.79 2.04 -21.11
C HIS A 220 3.10 0.61 -20.67
N THR A 221 2.63 0.20 -19.50
CA THR A 221 2.84 -1.15 -18.97
C THR A 221 1.52 -1.69 -18.44
N LEU A 222 1.12 -2.82 -18.99
CA LEU A 222 0.02 -3.64 -18.52
C LEU A 222 0.58 -4.99 -18.07
N ILE A 223 0.34 -5.36 -16.81
CA ILE A 223 0.73 -6.65 -16.26
C ILE A 223 -0.52 -7.48 -16.05
N LEU A 224 -0.58 -8.62 -16.75
CA LEU A 224 -1.65 -9.61 -16.66
C LEU A 224 -1.01 -10.94 -16.27
N TYR A 225 -1.32 -11.42 -15.07
CA TYR A 225 -0.85 -12.72 -14.58
C TYR A 225 -2.04 -13.47 -14.01
N ASN A 226 -2.21 -14.74 -14.38
CA ASN A 226 -3.32 -15.60 -13.96
C ASN A 226 -4.71 -14.92 -14.09
N VAL A 227 -4.95 -14.29 -15.24
CA VAL A 227 -6.24 -13.69 -15.59
C VAL A 227 -7.16 -14.78 -16.11
N LEU A 228 -8.39 -14.81 -15.60
CA LEU A 228 -9.43 -15.75 -16.02
C LEU A 228 -10.32 -15.10 -17.10
N ASP A 229 -10.99 -15.92 -17.93
CA ASP A 229 -11.81 -15.51 -19.10
C ASP A 229 -11.03 -14.92 -20.31
N LEU A 230 -9.76 -15.31 -20.52
CA LEU A 230 -9.05 -14.98 -21.77
C LEU A 230 -9.31 -15.97 -22.92
N ASP A 231 -9.91 -17.13 -22.65
CA ASP A 231 -9.99 -18.28 -23.57
C ASP A 231 -11.38 -18.55 -24.19
N GLU A 232 -12.35 -17.62 -24.17
CA GLU A 232 -13.64 -17.80 -24.87
C GLU A 232 -13.81 -16.87 -26.09
N ASN A 233 -12.88 -16.93 -27.04
CA ASN A 233 -13.12 -16.48 -28.41
C ASN A 233 -12.47 -17.48 -29.40
N ASP A 234 -13.07 -18.66 -29.53
CA ASP A 234 -13.00 -19.50 -30.74
C ASP A 234 -14.33 -19.38 -31.50
#